data_AF-A0A2P4QV28-F1
#
_entry.id   AF-A0A2P4QV28-F1
#
_cell.length_a   1.000
_cell.length_b   1.000
_cell.length_c   1.000
_cell.angle_alpha   90.00
_cell.angle_beta   90.00
_cell.angle_gamma   90.00
#
_symmetry.space_group_name_H-M   'P 1'
#
loop_
_entity.id
_entity.type
_entity.pdbx_description
1 polymer ?
#
loop_
_entity_poly.entity_id
_entity_poly.type
_entity_poly.pdbx_seq_one_letter_code
_entity_poly.pdbx_strand_id
1 'polypeptide(L)' 'TTNKFATKLTNYCLEEIFKYLKDDKTTLFSCILINRSWSELAIPILWSRPFENPMYGNNINIFWTYISC' A
#
# COMPACT_ATOMS: atom_id res chain seq x y z
N THR A 1 27.69 5.68 9.79
CA THR A 1 27.76 5.35 8.35
C THR A 1 26.88 4.13 8.08
N THR A 2 25.57 4.33 7.94
CA THR A 2 24.69 3.23 7.51
C THR A 2 24.96 2.98 6.03
N ASN A 3 25.25 1.72 5.68
CA ASN A 3 25.67 1.33 4.35
C ASN A 3 24.48 1.45 3.38
N LYS A 4 24.43 2.56 2.63
CA LYS A 4 23.35 2.93 1.68
C LYS A 4 23.06 1.85 0.63
N PHE A 5 24.01 0.96 0.36
CA PHE A 5 23.81 -0.19 -0.54
C PHE A 5 22.99 -1.31 0.11
N ALA A 6 23.23 -1.59 1.40
CA ALA A 6 22.47 -2.61 2.12
C ALA A 6 20.98 -2.23 2.19
N THR A 7 20.67 -0.97 2.49
CA THR A 7 19.29 -0.49 2.53
C THR A 7 18.58 -0.55 1.17
N LYS A 8 19.33 -0.35 0.07
CA LYS A 8 18.76 -0.44 -1.29
C LYS A 8 18.38 -1.87 -1.66
N LEU A 9 19.22 -2.85 -1.31
CA LEU A 9 18.90 -4.26 -1.53
C LEU A 9 17.71 -4.72 -0.69
N THR A 10 17.65 -4.29 0.58
CA THR A 10 16.52 -4.59 1.46
C THR A 10 15.21 -4.02 0.89
N ASN A 11 15.24 -2.81 0.34
CA ASN A 11 14.06 -2.20 -0.27
C ASN A 11 13.57 -3.00 -1.49
N TYR A 12 14.47 -3.46 -2.36
CA TYR A 12 14.08 -4.28 -3.52
C TYR A 12 13.39 -5.58 -3.08
N CYS A 13 13.94 -6.28 -2.09
CA CYS A 13 13.32 -7.49 -1.56
C CYS A 13 11.97 -7.20 -0.89
N LEU A 14 11.85 -6.10 -0.14
CA LEU A 14 10.59 -5.67 0.48
C LEU A 14 9.53 -5.30 -0.56
N GLU A 15 9.92 -4.62 -1.65
CA GLU A 15 9.02 -4.32 -2.76
C GLU A 15 8.47 -5.59 -3.39
N GLU A 16 9.30 -6.60 -3.64
CA GLU A 16 8.83 -7.90 -4.16
C GLU A 16 7.86 -8.57 -3.18
N ILE A 17 8.18 -8.63 -1.89
CA ILE A 17 7.26 -9.17 -0.86
C ILE A 17 5.92 -8.44 -0.89
N PHE A 18 5.93 -7.10 -0.93
CA PHE A 18 4.69 -6.33 -0.92
C PHE A 18 3.89 -6.47 -2.22
N LYS A 19 4.52 -6.72 -3.37
CA LYS A 19 3.82 -7.09 -4.61
C LYS A 19 3.05 -8.40 -4.47
N TYR A 20 3.62 -9.40 -3.79
CA TYR A 20 2.88 -10.64 -3.49
C TYR A 20 1.72 -10.42 -2.52
N LEU A 21 1.82 -9.42 -1.63
CA LEU A 21 0.78 -9.07 -0.66
C LEU A 21 -0.25 -8.05 -1.18
N LYS A 22 -0.20 -7.64 -2.45
CA LYS A 22 -1.01 -6.53 -3.01
C LYS A 22 -2.52 -6.65 -2.75
N ASP A 23 -3.04 -7.89 -2.73
CA ASP A 23 -4.46 -8.21 -2.55
C ASP A 23 -4.81 -8.50 -1.07
N ASP A 24 -3.81 -8.80 -0.23
CA ASP A 24 -3.96 -8.93 1.22
C ASP A 24 -3.80 -7.57 1.90
N LYS A 25 -4.86 -6.76 1.79
CA LYS A 25 -4.93 -5.41 2.36
C LYS A 25 -4.74 -5.41 3.87
N THR A 26 -5.18 -6.45 4.58
CA THR A 26 -5.03 -6.60 6.03
C THR A 26 -3.56 -6.75 6.45
N THR A 27 -2.80 -7.57 5.73
CA THR A 27 -1.38 -7.75 6.00
C THR A 27 -0.60 -6.49 5.60
N LEU A 28 -0.91 -5.88 4.45
CA LEU A 28 -0.30 -4.60 4.04
C LEU A 28 -0.52 -3.49 5.06
N PHE A 29 -1.72 -3.40 5.64
CA PHE A 29 -2.00 -2.42 6.70
C PHE A 29 -1.12 -2.65 7.93
N SER A 30 -0.94 -3.90 8.35
CA SER A 30 -0.02 -4.27 9.43
C SER A 30 1.43 -3.89 9.11
N CYS A 31 1.87 -4.09 7.86
CA CYS A 31 3.22 -3.74 7.41
C CYS A 31 3.53 -2.23 7.52
N ILE A 32 2.54 -1.36 7.24
CA ILE A 32 2.71 0.10 7.31
C ILE A 32 3.04 0.57 8.74
N LEU A 33 2.58 -0.17 9.76
CA LEU A 33 2.77 0.18 11.17
C LEU A 33 4.13 -0.25 11.75
N ILE A 34 4.93 -1.02 11.01
CA ILE A 34 6.19 -1.59 11.51
C ILE A 34 7.27 -0.51 11.66
N ASN A 35 7.56 0.23 10.59
CA ASN A 35 8.53 1.34 10.59
C ASN A 35 8.37 2.24 9.35
N ARG A 36 9.09 3.36 9.33
CA ARG A 36 9.04 4.36 8.24
C ARG A 36 9.37 3.77 6.86
N SER A 37 10.38 2.90 6.75
CA SER A 37 10.77 2.31 5.46
C SER A 37 9.73 1.34 4.91
N TRP A 38 9.10 0.54 5.79
CA TRP A 38 8.01 -0.35 5.39
C TRP A 38 6.77 0.45 5.00
N SER A 39 6.45 1.50 5.77
CA SER A 39 5.37 2.45 5.47
C SER A 39 5.53 3.07 4.08
N GLU A 40 6.72 3.58 3.75
CA GLU A 40 7.02 4.21 2.46
C GLU A 40 6.77 3.28 1.26
N LEU A 41 7.05 1.99 1.39
CA LEU A 41 6.90 1.02 0.32
C LEU A 41 5.49 0.39 0.26
N ALA A 42 4.85 0.18 1.41
CA ALA A 42 3.54 -0.49 1.47
C ALA A 42 2.36 0.47 1.16
N ILE A 43 2.45 1.76 1.50
CA ILE A 43 1.39 2.75 1.24
C ILE A 43 0.99 2.80 -0.24
N PRO A 44 1.92 2.96 -1.21
CA PRO A 44 1.56 3.03 -2.63
C PRO A 44 0.82 1.78 -3.13
N ILE A 45 1.17 0.60 -2.58
CA ILE A 45 0.55 -0.68 -2.96
C ILE A 45 -0.86 -0.78 -2.36
N LEU A 46 -1.01 -0.43 -1.08
CA LEU A 46 -2.30 -0.42 -0.39
C LEU A 46 -3.30 0.50 -1.11
N TRP A 47 -2.86 1.71 -1.47
CA TRP A 47 -3.68 2.77 -2.08
C TRP A 47 -3.69 2.77 -3.61
N SER A 48 -3.10 1.76 -4.26
CA SER A 48 -3.07 1.67 -5.73
C SER A 48 -4.46 1.66 -6.37
N ARG A 49 -5.47 1.17 -5.64
CA ARG A 49 -6.88 1.12 -6.06
C ARG A 49 -7.80 1.38 -4.86
N PRO A 50 -7.91 2.65 -4.40
CA PRO A 50 -8.52 2.97 -3.11
C PRO A 50 -10.03 2.69 -3.05
N PHE A 51 -10.67 2.59 -4.22
CA PHE A 51 -12.12 2.47 -4.34
C PHE A 51 -12.55 1.14 -4.97
N GLU A 52 -11.59 0.25 -5.22
CA GLU A 52 -11.87 -1.10 -5.70
C GLU A 52 -12.24 -1.98 -4.50
N ASN A 53 -13.43 -1.76 -3.97
CA ASN A 53 -14.00 -2.61 -2.93
C ASN A 53 -14.93 -3.64 -3.58
N PRO A 54 -14.58 -4.95 -3.57
CA PRO A 54 -15.43 -5.98 -4.14
C PRO A 54 -16.77 -6.14 -3.40
N MET A 55 -16.91 -5.61 -2.17
CA MET A 55 -18.16 -5.68 -1.40
C MET A 55 -19.16 -4.55 -1.70
N TYR A 56 -18.77 -3.46 -2.37
CA TYR A 56 -19.69 -2.35 -2.66
C TYR A 56 -19.99 -2.29 -4.15
N GLY A 57 -21.04 -3.00 -4.57
CA GLY A 57 -21.50 -3.07 -5.96
C GLY A 57 -21.90 -1.74 -6.59
N ASN A 58 -21.95 -0.63 -5.85
CA ASN A 58 -22.35 0.69 -6.32
C ASN A 58 -21.43 1.80 -5.75
N ASN A 59 -20.11 1.71 -5.96
CA ASN A 59 -19.12 2.70 -5.51
C ASN A 59 -19.28 4.10 -6.16
N ILE A 60 -20.13 4.24 -7.18
CA ILE A 60 -20.30 5.47 -7.96
C ILE A 60 -20.70 6.66 -7.06
N ASN A 61 -21.56 6.43 -6.05
CA ASN A 61 -22.08 7.52 -5.22
C ASN A 61 -21.01 8.19 -4.34
N ILE A 62 -20.13 7.44 -3.69
CA ILE A 62 -19.10 8.01 -2.80
C ILE A 62 -18.10 8.86 -3.60
N PHE A 63 -17.71 8.39 -4.78
CA PHE A 63 -16.82 9.13 -5.67
C PHE A 63 -17.39 10.50 -6.07
N TRP A 64 -18.65 10.54 -6.53
CA TRP A 64 -19.28 11.80 -6.94
C TRP A 64 -19.50 12.72 -5.75
N THR A 65 -19.89 12.21 -4.57
CA THR A 65 -20.01 13.02 -3.37
C THR A 65 -18.69 13.71 -3.02
N TYR A 66 -17.57 13.00 -3.06
CA TYR A 66 -16.25 13.58 -2.76
C TYR A 66 -15.84 14.67 -3.76
N ILE A 67 -16.08 14.47 -5.07
CA ILE A 67 -15.75 15.46 -6.11
C ILE A 67 -16.71 16.67 -6.10
N SER A 68 -17.94 16.47 -5.62
CA SER A 68 -18.96 17.54 -5.59
C SER A 68 -18.83 18.51 -4.42
N CYS A 69 -18.08 18.14 -3.37
CA CYS A 69 -17.75 19.00 -2.24
C CYS A 69 -16.53 19.87 -2.56
#